data_AF-A0A023BC33-F1
#
_entry.id   AF-A0A023BC33-F1
#
_cell.length_a   1.000
_cell.length_b   1.000
_cell.length_c   1.000
_cell.angle_alpha   90.00
_cell.angle_beta   90.00
_cell.angle_gamma   90.00
#
_symmetry.space_group_name_H-M   'P 1'
#
loop_
_entity.id
_entity.type
_entity.pdbx_description
1 polymer ?
#
loop_
_entity_poly.entity_id
_entity_poly.type
_entity_poly.pdbx_seq_one_letter_code
_entity_poly.pdbx_strand_id
1 'polypeptide(L)'
;MARRMIWDMQRIADHLVDEDETSRETQLRNWTNTIVQQAAEIRHERYLQVYRERRVRVVSAYFSKLLCWQVRSEDEARFPVGEDYEFVRLPSFRRWVRVEEQLVCHLVDLLIDQHVADCRQMGSPQTREDVICSLRREERFRFSASEETFNQLYDRSVRETAARVAAEEAYEYAWKASCNAITLVSDVAAAIDEPLLVPPSPSVPTQWGRFTARPLDPEDLICSAPFDVLLTSEDRERLRRTLSDALRSREAEAAKLEEQEASQLLLSLEAIVCGWISFYLREDL
;
A
#
# COMPACT_ATOMS: atom_id res chain seq x y z
N MET A 1 -8.33 9.49 -3.09
CA MET A 1 -7.23 8.54 -2.85
C MET A 1 -5.87 9.13 -3.21
N ALA A 2 -5.68 9.65 -4.44
CA ALA A 2 -4.41 10.27 -4.86
C ALA A 2 -3.90 11.37 -3.91
N ARG A 3 -4.74 12.33 -3.50
CA ARG A 3 -4.35 13.39 -2.53
C ARG A 3 -3.85 12.84 -1.19
N ARG A 4 -4.41 11.73 -0.70
CA ARG A 4 -3.97 11.09 0.54
C ARG A 4 -2.60 10.44 0.38
N MET A 5 -2.38 9.76 -0.75
CA MET A 5 -1.08 9.15 -1.05
C MET A 5 0.03 10.19 -1.18
N ILE A 6 -0.25 11.34 -1.79
CA ILE A 6 0.73 12.45 -1.88
C ILE A 6 1.11 12.96 -0.48
N TRP A 7 0.12 13.15 0.40
CA TRP A 7 0.36 13.57 1.78
C TRP A 7 1.14 12.51 2.58
N ASP A 8 0.78 11.24 2.40
CA ASP A 8 1.48 10.10 3.00
C ASP A 8 2.95 10.04 2.53
N MET A 9 3.20 10.22 1.23
CA MET A 9 4.55 10.29 0.64
C MET A 9 5.36 11.47 1.17
N GLN A 10 4.75 12.66 1.27
CA GLN A 10 5.36 13.86 1.85
C GLN A 10 5.84 13.58 3.28
N ARG A 11 4.95 13.02 4.09
CA ARG A 11 5.26 12.70 5.48
C ARG A 11 6.37 11.66 5.61
N ILE A 12 6.42 10.64 4.75
CA ILE A 12 7.54 9.70 4.71
C ILE A 12 8.84 10.41 4.34
N ALA A 13 8.82 11.27 3.31
CA ALA A 13 10.00 12.00 2.87
C ALA A 13 10.57 12.88 4.00
N ASP A 14 9.70 13.59 4.74
CA ASP A 14 10.11 14.41 5.89
C ASP A 14 10.79 13.55 6.98
N HIS A 15 10.22 12.37 7.30
CA HIS A 15 10.83 11.44 8.26
C HIS A 15 12.17 10.83 7.79
N LEU A 16 12.35 10.67 6.48
CA LEU A 16 13.60 10.14 5.92
C LEU A 16 14.74 11.17 5.97
N VAL A 17 14.41 12.46 6.00
CA VAL A 17 15.41 13.52 6.06
C VAL A 17 15.93 13.68 7.49
N ASP A 18 15.12 13.68 8.55
CA ASP A 18 15.49 14.43 9.77
C ASP A 18 16.37 13.76 10.87
N GLU A 19 16.59 12.43 10.93
CA GLU A 19 17.09 11.82 12.22
C GLU A 19 18.26 10.81 12.17
N ASP A 20 18.68 10.28 13.33
CA ASP A 20 19.62 9.15 13.48
C ASP A 20 19.04 7.83 12.90
N GLU A 21 19.89 6.94 12.37
CA GLU A 21 19.48 5.79 11.54
C GLU A 21 18.52 4.84 12.27
N THR A 22 18.80 4.57 13.56
CA THR A 22 17.97 3.72 14.43
C THR A 22 16.59 4.33 14.74
N SER A 23 16.52 5.67 14.80
CA SER A 23 15.26 6.40 15.03
C SER A 23 14.40 6.40 13.77
N ARG A 24 15.02 6.57 12.59
CA ARG A 24 14.32 6.54 11.29
C ARG A 24 13.63 5.20 11.02
N GLU A 25 14.28 4.07 11.27
CA GLU A 25 13.67 2.75 11.05
C GLU A 25 12.43 2.56 11.94
N THR A 26 12.55 2.92 13.22
CA THR A 26 11.46 2.81 14.20
C THR A 26 10.29 3.72 13.82
N GLN A 27 10.57 4.96 13.42
CA GLN A 27 9.54 5.90 12.97
C GLN A 27 8.85 5.44 11.69
N LEU A 28 9.60 4.98 10.69
CA LEU A 28 9.04 4.47 9.43
C LEU A 28 8.18 3.24 9.67
N ARG A 29 8.60 2.34 10.56
CA ARG A 29 7.82 1.17 10.97
C ARG A 29 6.52 1.58 11.66
N ASN A 30 6.58 2.50 12.62
CA ASN A 30 5.39 3.00 13.34
C ASN A 30 4.41 3.71 12.40
N TRP A 31 4.94 4.52 11.48
CA TRP A 31 4.15 5.17 10.45
C TRP A 31 3.49 4.14 9.52
N THR A 32 4.24 3.15 9.04
CA THR A 32 3.74 2.09 8.16
C THR A 32 2.60 1.34 8.84
N ASN A 33 2.79 0.93 10.10
CA ASN A 33 1.76 0.26 10.88
C ASN A 33 0.50 1.12 11.04
N THR A 34 0.66 2.42 11.30
CA THR A 34 -0.46 3.36 11.43
C THR A 34 -1.24 3.49 10.13
N ILE A 35 -0.56 3.65 9.00
CA ILE A 35 -1.20 3.78 7.69
C ILE A 35 -1.87 2.47 7.28
N VAL A 36 -1.22 1.33 7.49
CA VAL A 36 -1.81 0.02 7.22
C VAL A 36 -3.09 -0.14 8.04
N GLN A 37 -3.06 0.15 9.33
CA GLN A 37 -4.24 0.03 10.19
C GLN A 37 -5.39 0.93 9.70
N GLN A 38 -5.15 2.23 9.52
CA GLN A 38 -6.18 3.18 9.07
C GLN A 38 -6.75 2.81 7.69
N ALA A 39 -5.87 2.40 6.77
CA ALA A 39 -6.26 2.08 5.42
C ALA A 39 -6.97 0.72 5.34
N ALA A 40 -6.68 -0.21 6.27
CA ALA A 40 -7.42 -1.45 6.41
C ALA A 40 -8.82 -1.21 7.00
N GLU A 41 -8.93 -0.42 8.07
CA GLU A 41 -10.22 -0.10 8.71
C GLU A 41 -11.22 0.51 7.72
N ILE A 42 -10.83 1.54 6.97
CA ILE A 42 -11.69 2.20 5.98
C ILE A 42 -12.15 1.22 4.89
N ARG A 43 -11.26 0.32 4.45
CA ARG A 43 -11.59 -0.66 3.40
C ARG A 43 -12.52 -1.75 3.95
N HIS A 44 -12.24 -2.24 5.16
CA HIS A 44 -13.02 -3.25 5.84
C HIS A 44 -14.47 -2.78 6.04
N GLU A 45 -14.67 -1.57 6.54
CA GLU A 45 -16.01 -0.96 6.69
C GLU A 45 -16.73 -0.86 5.35
N ARG A 46 -16.04 -0.39 4.31
CA ARG A 46 -16.61 -0.29 2.97
C ARG A 46 -17.04 -1.65 2.41
N TYR A 47 -16.21 -2.68 2.57
CA TYR A 47 -16.55 -4.03 2.11
C TYR A 47 -17.73 -4.60 2.88
N LEU A 48 -17.75 -4.44 4.21
CA LEU A 48 -18.88 -4.88 5.03
C LEU A 48 -20.18 -4.22 4.58
N GLN A 49 -20.17 -2.91 4.38
CA GLN A 49 -21.35 -2.18 3.93
C GLN A 49 -21.85 -2.72 2.59
N VAL A 50 -20.97 -2.77 1.58
CA VAL A 50 -21.34 -3.18 0.22
C VAL A 50 -21.91 -4.59 0.18
N TYR A 51 -21.26 -5.57 0.80
CA TYR A 51 -21.74 -6.96 0.71
C TYR A 51 -22.95 -7.24 1.60
N ARG A 52 -23.15 -6.49 2.69
CA ARG A 52 -24.41 -6.58 3.46
C ARG A 52 -25.58 -6.03 2.67
N GLU A 53 -25.43 -4.86 2.07
CA GLU A 53 -26.47 -4.22 1.26
C GLU A 53 -26.78 -5.04 0.00
N ARG A 54 -25.77 -5.68 -0.59
CA ARG A 54 -25.89 -6.44 -1.84
C ARG A 54 -26.00 -7.95 -1.64
N ARG A 55 -26.33 -8.43 -0.43
CA ARG A 55 -26.43 -9.87 -0.13
C ARG A 55 -27.30 -10.61 -1.13
N VAL A 56 -28.52 -10.12 -1.38
CA VAL A 56 -29.49 -10.77 -2.27
C VAL A 56 -28.91 -10.97 -3.67
N ARG A 57 -28.20 -9.96 -4.19
CA ARG A 57 -27.49 -10.04 -5.48
C ARG A 57 -26.40 -11.09 -5.50
N VAL A 58 -25.56 -11.14 -4.45
CA VAL A 58 -24.51 -12.17 -4.33
C VAL A 58 -25.13 -13.57 -4.30
N VAL A 59 -26.18 -13.77 -3.49
CA VAL A 59 -26.87 -15.06 -3.40
C VAL A 59 -27.49 -15.45 -4.75
N SER A 60 -28.16 -14.52 -5.42
CA SER A 60 -28.75 -14.75 -6.74
C SER A 60 -27.70 -15.11 -7.79
N ALA A 61 -26.60 -14.34 -7.87
CA ALA A 61 -25.53 -14.51 -8.86
C ALA A 61 -24.79 -15.84 -8.72
N TYR A 62 -24.43 -16.23 -7.50
CA TYR A 62 -23.49 -17.33 -7.28
C TYR A 62 -24.12 -18.60 -6.69
N PHE A 63 -25.23 -18.47 -5.95
CA PHE A 63 -25.74 -19.56 -5.12
C PHE A 63 -27.19 -19.96 -5.45
N SER A 64 -27.89 -19.27 -6.35
CA SER A 64 -29.29 -19.56 -6.70
C SER A 64 -29.56 -21.02 -7.09
N LYS A 65 -28.57 -21.68 -7.71
CA LYS A 65 -28.62 -23.10 -8.10
C LYS A 65 -27.92 -24.03 -7.11
N LEU A 66 -27.41 -23.55 -5.99
CA LEU A 66 -26.64 -24.36 -5.04
C LEU A 66 -27.36 -24.54 -3.70
N LEU A 67 -28.47 -23.82 -3.47
CA LEU A 67 -29.21 -23.86 -2.21
C LEU A 67 -30.47 -24.72 -2.33
N CYS A 68 -30.84 -25.39 -1.24
CA CYS A 68 -32.03 -26.23 -1.16
C CYS A 68 -33.35 -25.43 -1.01
N TRP A 69 -33.26 -24.13 -0.80
CA TRP A 69 -34.37 -23.20 -0.64
C TRP A 69 -34.44 -22.19 -1.80
N GLN A 70 -35.60 -21.60 -1.98
CA GLN A 70 -35.87 -20.73 -3.13
C GLN A 70 -35.24 -19.35 -2.93
N VAL A 71 -34.24 -19.02 -3.75
CA VAL A 71 -33.65 -17.68 -3.82
C VAL A 71 -34.56 -16.78 -4.66
N ARG A 72 -34.83 -15.55 -4.20
CA ARG A 72 -35.51 -14.53 -5.01
C ARG A 72 -34.64 -14.20 -6.22
N SER A 73 -35.17 -14.43 -7.42
CA SER A 73 -34.47 -14.07 -8.67
C SER A 73 -34.36 -12.56 -8.75
N GLU A 74 -33.13 -12.05 -8.82
CA GLU A 74 -32.87 -10.72 -9.38
C GLU A 74 -32.46 -10.92 -10.83
N ASP A 75 -33.30 -10.45 -11.76
CA ASP A 75 -33.16 -10.65 -13.21
C ASP A 75 -31.87 -10.03 -13.80
N GLU A 76 -31.12 -9.26 -13.01
CA GLU A 76 -29.87 -8.61 -13.41
C GLU A 76 -28.72 -8.76 -12.39
N ALA A 77 -28.58 -9.93 -11.76
CA ALA A 77 -27.39 -10.19 -10.93
C ALA A 77 -26.14 -10.36 -11.81
N ARG A 78 -25.41 -9.27 -12.06
CA ARG A 78 -24.17 -9.24 -12.87
C ARG A 78 -22.92 -9.33 -12.00
N PHE A 79 -21.87 -9.95 -12.55
CA PHE A 79 -20.54 -10.03 -11.97
C PHE A 79 -19.70 -8.80 -12.36
N PRO A 80 -18.88 -8.22 -11.45
CA PRO A 80 -18.92 -8.36 -9.99
C PRO A 80 -20.11 -7.58 -9.39
N VAL A 81 -20.68 -8.10 -8.31
CA VAL A 81 -21.82 -7.50 -7.59
C VAL A 81 -21.45 -6.21 -6.85
N GLY A 82 -20.21 -6.06 -6.41
CA GLY A 82 -19.69 -4.97 -5.58
C GLY A 82 -19.43 -3.67 -6.33
N GLU A 83 -19.50 -3.67 -7.66
CA GLU A 83 -19.36 -2.47 -8.49
C GLU A 83 -20.72 -2.06 -9.08
N ASP A 84 -20.98 -0.76 -9.12
CA ASP A 84 -22.10 -0.23 -9.90
C ASP A 84 -21.69 -0.18 -11.37
N TYR A 85 -22.55 -0.71 -12.24
CA TYR A 85 -22.27 -1.15 -13.62
C TYR A 85 -21.65 -0.10 -14.55
N GLU A 86 -21.53 1.16 -14.14
CA GLU A 86 -21.12 2.27 -14.99
C GLU A 86 -19.61 2.30 -15.31
N PHE A 87 -18.75 1.48 -14.68
CA PHE A 87 -17.29 1.68 -14.75
C PHE A 87 -16.40 0.43 -14.90
N VAL A 88 -16.76 -0.52 -15.76
CA VAL A 88 -16.01 -1.77 -16.04
C VAL A 88 -14.52 -1.58 -16.43
N ARG A 89 -14.12 -0.37 -16.85
CA ARG A 89 -12.74 -0.07 -17.26
C ARG A 89 -11.85 0.52 -16.16
N LEU A 90 -12.37 0.74 -14.94
CA LEU A 90 -11.58 1.31 -13.88
C LEU A 90 -10.71 0.24 -13.18
N PRO A 91 -9.52 0.61 -12.66
CA PRO A 91 -8.72 -0.25 -11.79
C PRO A 91 -9.51 -0.80 -10.56
N SER A 92 -10.64 -0.18 -10.21
CA SER A 92 -11.57 -0.66 -9.19
C SER A 92 -12.21 -2.00 -9.53
N PHE A 93 -12.42 -2.31 -10.81
CA PHE A 93 -13.07 -3.56 -11.23
C PHE A 93 -12.30 -4.79 -10.76
N ARG A 94 -10.99 -4.84 -11.02
CA ARG A 94 -10.12 -5.96 -10.61
C ARG A 94 -10.11 -6.14 -9.09
N ARG A 95 -10.21 -5.04 -8.35
CA ARG A 95 -10.28 -5.03 -6.90
C ARG A 95 -11.56 -5.73 -6.41
N TRP A 96 -12.72 -5.36 -6.97
CA TRP A 96 -13.99 -5.98 -6.61
C TRP A 96 -14.03 -7.46 -6.98
N VAL A 97 -13.55 -7.81 -8.18
CA VAL A 97 -13.41 -9.21 -8.62
C VAL A 97 -12.64 -10.06 -7.61
N ARG A 98 -11.47 -9.59 -7.15
CA ARG A 98 -10.66 -10.31 -6.16
C ARG A 98 -11.39 -10.49 -4.83
N VAL A 99 -12.09 -9.45 -4.35
CA VAL A 99 -12.84 -9.54 -3.09
C VAL A 99 -13.98 -10.55 -3.21
N GLU A 100 -14.72 -10.54 -4.33
CA GLU A 100 -15.83 -11.47 -4.57
C GLU A 100 -15.37 -12.90 -4.75
N GLU A 101 -14.32 -13.13 -5.51
CA GLU A 101 -13.72 -14.45 -5.66
C GLU A 101 -13.35 -15.02 -4.27
N GLN A 102 -12.62 -14.25 -3.47
CA GLN A 102 -12.26 -14.66 -2.12
C GLN A 102 -13.47 -14.87 -1.20
N LEU A 103 -14.53 -14.07 -1.35
CA LEU A 103 -15.76 -14.20 -0.58
C LEU A 103 -16.52 -15.47 -0.94
N VAL A 104 -16.71 -15.70 -2.23
CA VAL A 104 -17.45 -16.86 -2.76
C VAL A 104 -16.69 -18.14 -2.44
N CYS A 105 -15.38 -18.19 -2.66
CA CYS A 105 -14.56 -19.35 -2.30
C CYS A 105 -14.67 -19.66 -0.80
N HIS A 106 -14.49 -18.65 0.05
CA HIS A 106 -14.57 -18.83 1.51
C HIS A 106 -15.96 -19.28 1.98
N LEU A 107 -17.02 -18.70 1.42
CA LEU A 107 -18.39 -19.11 1.73
C LEU A 107 -18.68 -20.54 1.25
N VAL A 108 -18.21 -20.93 0.06
CA VAL A 108 -18.32 -22.31 -0.42
C VAL A 108 -17.61 -23.27 0.53
N ASP A 109 -16.41 -22.92 0.99
CA ASP A 109 -15.67 -23.74 1.96
C ASP A 109 -16.45 -23.94 3.26
N LEU A 110 -17.04 -22.86 3.81
CA LEU A 110 -17.89 -22.93 5.00
C LEU A 110 -19.17 -23.76 4.76
N LEU A 111 -19.77 -23.66 3.58
CA LEU A 111 -20.96 -24.43 3.22
C LEU A 111 -20.65 -25.92 3.07
N ILE A 112 -19.48 -26.27 2.56
CA ILE A 112 -19.01 -27.66 2.49
C ILE A 112 -18.87 -28.22 3.91
N ASP A 113 -18.21 -27.49 4.81
CA ASP A 113 -18.06 -27.92 6.21
C ASP A 113 -19.40 -28.10 6.91
N GLN A 114 -20.33 -27.17 6.69
CA GLN A 114 -21.68 -27.27 7.22
C GLN A 114 -22.42 -28.48 6.65
N HIS A 115 -22.31 -28.75 5.35
CA HIS A 115 -22.95 -29.90 4.70
C HIS A 115 -22.45 -31.23 5.28
N VAL A 116 -21.13 -31.35 5.48
CA VAL A 116 -20.54 -32.53 6.12
C VAL A 116 -21.06 -32.70 7.55
N ALA A 117 -21.15 -31.61 8.30
CA ALA A 117 -21.69 -31.64 9.66
C ALA A 117 -23.16 -32.08 9.69
N ASP A 118 -23.99 -31.55 8.80
CA ASP A 118 -25.41 -31.90 8.68
C ASP A 118 -25.58 -33.38 8.30
N CYS A 119 -24.87 -33.86 7.28
CA CYS A 119 -24.90 -35.25 6.82
C CYS A 119 -24.49 -36.21 7.94
N ARG A 120 -23.44 -35.87 8.70
CA ARG A 120 -23.01 -36.66 9.86
C ARG A 120 -24.10 -36.77 10.92
N GLN A 121 -24.82 -35.67 11.20
CA GLN A 121 -25.94 -35.69 12.16
C GLN A 121 -27.11 -36.55 11.67
N MET A 122 -27.33 -36.62 10.36
CA MET A 122 -28.37 -37.45 9.74
C MET A 122 -27.95 -38.93 9.54
N GLY A 123 -26.76 -39.32 10.01
CA GLY A 123 -26.26 -40.69 9.91
C GLY A 123 -25.70 -41.07 8.54
N SER A 124 -25.46 -40.09 7.66
CA SER A 124 -24.77 -40.29 6.38
C SER A 124 -23.35 -39.72 6.47
N PRO A 125 -22.31 -40.54 6.73
CA PRO A 125 -20.95 -40.05 6.84
C PRO A 125 -20.42 -39.71 5.44
N GLN A 126 -20.53 -38.43 5.06
CA GLN A 126 -19.82 -37.87 3.91
C GLN A 126 -18.54 -37.18 4.37
N THR A 127 -17.51 -37.25 3.54
CA THR A 127 -16.27 -36.48 3.70
C THR A 127 -16.34 -35.16 2.93
N ARG A 128 -15.40 -34.25 3.22
CA ARG A 128 -15.27 -32.99 2.47
C ARG A 128 -15.06 -33.27 0.98
N GLU A 129 -14.24 -34.26 0.66
CA GLU A 129 -13.92 -34.70 -0.70
C GLU A 129 -15.15 -35.24 -1.43
N ASP A 130 -16.04 -35.97 -0.75
CA ASP A 130 -17.28 -36.47 -1.33
C ASP A 130 -18.19 -35.32 -1.75
N VAL A 131 -18.33 -34.30 -0.89
CA VAL A 131 -19.12 -33.10 -1.17
C VAL A 131 -18.52 -32.32 -2.35
N ILE A 132 -17.20 -32.14 -2.38
CA ILE A 132 -16.51 -31.47 -3.51
C ILE A 132 -16.71 -32.25 -4.82
N CYS A 133 -16.62 -33.58 -4.78
CA CYS A 133 -16.87 -34.41 -5.95
C CYS A 133 -18.32 -34.27 -6.43
N SER A 134 -19.27 -34.26 -5.50
CA SER A 134 -20.71 -34.08 -5.80
C SER A 134 -20.96 -32.71 -6.42
N LEU A 135 -20.41 -31.63 -5.84
CA LEU A 135 -20.51 -30.26 -6.35
C LEU A 135 -20.01 -30.13 -7.81
N ARG A 136 -18.97 -30.91 -8.18
CA ARG A 136 -18.39 -30.88 -9.53
C ARG A 136 -19.11 -31.78 -10.54
N ARG A 137 -19.72 -32.88 -10.08
CA ARG A 137 -20.23 -33.94 -10.96
C ARG A 137 -21.75 -34.00 -11.03
N GLU A 138 -22.44 -33.54 -10.00
CA GLU A 138 -23.89 -33.64 -9.88
C GLU A 138 -24.55 -32.29 -10.14
N GLU A 139 -25.22 -32.16 -11.29
CA GLU A 139 -25.93 -30.93 -11.68
C GLU A 139 -27.03 -30.53 -10.69
N ARG A 140 -27.58 -31.51 -9.98
CA ARG A 140 -28.68 -31.34 -9.01
C ARG A 140 -28.19 -31.24 -7.56
N PHE A 141 -26.88 -31.23 -7.31
CA PHE A 141 -26.36 -31.07 -5.96
C PHE A 141 -26.84 -29.73 -5.36
N ARG A 142 -27.31 -29.77 -4.11
CA ARG A 142 -27.70 -28.60 -3.34
C ARG A 142 -27.16 -28.75 -1.91
N PHE A 143 -26.66 -27.66 -1.35
CA PHE A 143 -26.26 -27.62 0.05
C PHE A 143 -27.49 -27.82 0.95
N SER A 144 -27.32 -28.57 2.05
CA SER A 144 -28.34 -28.86 3.07
C SER A 144 -28.66 -27.67 3.97
N ALA A 145 -27.79 -26.65 3.99
CA ALA A 145 -27.91 -25.50 4.87
C ALA A 145 -29.26 -24.78 4.70
N SER A 146 -29.96 -24.57 5.81
CA SER A 146 -31.16 -23.74 5.85
C SER A 146 -30.83 -22.28 5.48
N GLU A 147 -31.86 -21.49 5.16
CA GLU A 147 -31.68 -20.06 4.88
C GLU A 147 -31.05 -19.30 6.06
N GLU A 148 -31.44 -19.64 7.29
CA GLU A 148 -30.88 -19.03 8.50
C GLU A 148 -29.40 -19.37 8.67
N THR A 149 -29.03 -20.66 8.55
CA THR A 149 -27.64 -21.09 8.65
C THR A 149 -26.80 -20.46 7.54
N PHE A 150 -27.31 -20.43 6.31
CA PHE A 150 -26.63 -19.76 5.21
C PHE A 150 -26.37 -18.28 5.51
N ASN A 151 -27.35 -17.54 6.04
CA ASN A 151 -27.19 -16.13 6.37
C ASN A 151 -26.11 -15.92 7.44
N GLN A 152 -26.04 -16.79 8.45
CA GLN A 152 -24.98 -16.74 9.46
C GLN A 152 -23.59 -17.00 8.86
N LEU A 153 -23.48 -17.99 7.97
CA LEU A 153 -22.24 -18.31 7.26
C LEU A 153 -21.83 -17.19 6.29
N TYR A 154 -22.80 -16.54 5.64
CA TYR A 154 -22.58 -15.38 4.79
C TYR A 154 -22.04 -14.18 5.59
N ASP A 155 -22.68 -13.83 6.70
CA ASP A 155 -22.21 -12.71 7.53
C ASP A 155 -20.84 -12.98 8.16
N ARG A 156 -20.54 -14.25 8.42
CA ARG A 156 -19.19 -14.68 8.84
C ARG A 156 -18.20 -14.54 7.69
N SER A 157 -18.50 -15.05 6.51
CA SER A 157 -17.58 -15.03 5.37
C SER A 157 -17.29 -13.61 4.91
N VAL A 158 -18.29 -12.72 4.89
CA VAL A 158 -18.09 -11.30 4.57
C VAL A 158 -17.14 -10.65 5.57
N ARG A 159 -17.30 -10.87 6.87
CA ARG A 159 -16.40 -10.29 7.89
C ARG A 159 -14.97 -10.78 7.75
N GLU A 160 -14.78 -12.10 7.64
CA GLU A 160 -13.45 -12.70 7.57
C GLU A 160 -12.73 -12.32 6.26
N THR A 161 -13.43 -12.38 5.12
CA THR A 161 -12.87 -11.97 3.82
C THR A 161 -12.60 -10.47 3.76
N ALA A 162 -13.52 -9.62 4.25
CA ALA A 162 -13.32 -8.18 4.26
C ALA A 162 -12.09 -7.81 5.09
N ALA A 163 -11.89 -8.43 6.26
CA ALA A 163 -10.73 -8.16 7.12
C ALA A 163 -9.43 -8.57 6.43
N ARG A 164 -9.39 -9.77 5.84
CA ARG A 164 -8.22 -10.27 5.11
C ARG A 164 -7.86 -9.38 3.92
N VAL A 165 -8.80 -9.14 3.01
CA VAL A 165 -8.53 -8.36 1.79
C VAL A 165 -8.21 -6.91 2.12
N ALA A 166 -8.88 -6.31 3.12
CA ALA A 166 -8.57 -4.95 3.56
C ALA A 166 -7.14 -4.83 4.09
N ALA A 167 -6.67 -5.82 4.88
CA ALA A 167 -5.30 -5.85 5.36
C ALA A 167 -4.30 -6.02 4.22
N GLU A 168 -4.52 -6.98 3.31
CA GLU A 168 -3.66 -7.21 2.14
C GLU A 168 -3.49 -5.94 1.30
N GLU A 169 -4.60 -5.27 0.97
CA GLU A 169 -4.57 -4.03 0.19
C GLU A 169 -4.00 -2.83 0.93
N ALA A 170 -4.10 -2.82 2.26
CA ALA A 170 -3.50 -1.77 3.08
C ALA A 170 -1.97 -1.91 3.13
N TYR A 171 -1.46 -3.14 3.23
CA TYR A 171 -0.02 -3.40 3.08
C TYR A 171 0.47 -3.06 1.67
N GLU A 172 -0.26 -3.45 0.63
CA GLU A 172 0.10 -3.10 -0.76
C GLU A 172 0.15 -1.58 -0.96
N TYR A 173 -0.81 -0.85 -0.37
CA TYR A 173 -0.83 0.60 -0.38
C TYR A 173 0.37 1.21 0.35
N ALA A 174 0.66 0.76 1.57
CA ALA A 174 1.76 1.28 2.35
C ALA A 174 3.11 1.01 1.68
N TRP A 175 3.29 -0.19 1.12
CA TRP A 175 4.46 -0.54 0.32
C TRP A 175 4.66 0.43 -0.85
N LYS A 176 3.62 0.65 -1.65
CA LYS A 176 3.68 1.57 -2.79
C LYS A 176 3.96 3.01 -2.37
N ALA A 177 3.33 3.49 -1.29
CA ALA A 177 3.58 4.83 -0.76
C ALA A 177 5.03 4.99 -0.30
N SER A 178 5.58 3.99 0.40
CA SER A 178 6.96 3.99 0.86
C SER A 178 7.96 3.95 -0.31
N CYS A 179 7.77 3.07 -1.30
CA CYS A 179 8.63 3.02 -2.48
C CYS A 179 8.64 4.35 -3.23
N ASN A 180 7.45 4.93 -3.47
CA ASN A 180 7.35 6.21 -4.16
C ASN A 180 8.03 7.34 -3.37
N ALA A 181 7.93 7.34 -2.04
CA ALA A 181 8.60 8.33 -1.20
C ALA A 181 10.12 8.19 -1.23
N ILE A 182 10.63 6.95 -1.18
CA ILE A 182 12.07 6.67 -1.31
C ILE A 182 12.58 7.16 -2.67
N THR A 183 11.92 6.79 -3.77
CA THR A 183 12.26 7.26 -5.11
C THR A 183 12.29 8.78 -5.17
N LEU A 184 11.30 9.43 -4.56
CA LEU A 184 11.22 10.87 -4.55
C LEU A 184 12.36 11.55 -3.78
N VAL A 185 12.73 11.02 -2.62
CA VAL A 185 13.88 11.52 -1.85
C VAL A 185 15.18 11.30 -2.64
N SER A 186 15.36 10.13 -3.26
CA SER A 186 16.51 9.82 -4.10
C SER A 186 16.60 10.72 -5.33
N ASP A 187 15.49 11.00 -6.00
CA ASP A 187 15.44 11.90 -7.17
C ASP A 187 15.79 13.34 -6.78
N VAL A 188 15.32 13.80 -5.62
CA VAL A 188 15.65 15.13 -5.10
C VAL A 188 17.11 15.22 -4.68
N ALA A 189 17.64 14.20 -3.98
CA ALA A 189 19.05 14.12 -3.64
C ALA A 189 19.92 14.12 -4.92
N ALA A 190 19.59 13.29 -5.91
CA ALA A 190 20.29 13.25 -7.19
C ALA A 190 20.23 14.59 -7.95
N ALA A 191 19.11 15.33 -7.88
CA ALA A 191 18.98 16.65 -8.51
C ALA A 191 19.74 17.77 -7.77
N ILE A 192 20.14 17.53 -6.51
CA ILE A 192 20.93 18.46 -5.70
C ILE A 192 22.42 18.10 -5.80
N ASP A 193 22.73 16.80 -5.79
CA ASP A 193 24.07 16.24 -5.97
C ASP A 193 24.53 16.26 -7.43
N GLU A 194 23.64 16.50 -8.41
CA GLU A 194 24.02 16.78 -9.79
C GLU A 194 24.90 18.03 -9.74
N PRO A 195 26.22 17.88 -9.87
CA PRO A 195 27.10 18.99 -9.64
C PRO A 195 26.80 20.05 -10.70
N LEU A 196 27.10 21.30 -10.39
CA LEU A 196 27.13 22.44 -11.32
C LEU A 196 28.10 22.23 -12.52
N LEU A 197 28.39 20.98 -12.90
CA LEU A 197 29.19 20.57 -14.03
C LEU A 197 28.35 20.65 -15.30
N VAL A 198 28.47 21.84 -15.90
CA VAL A 198 28.32 22.10 -17.34
C VAL A 198 26.87 22.06 -17.84
N PRO A 199 26.37 23.14 -18.47
CA PRO A 199 25.06 23.09 -19.12
C PRO A 199 25.03 21.90 -20.08
N PRO A 200 23.93 21.11 -20.11
CA PRO A 200 23.86 19.95 -20.99
C PRO A 200 24.15 20.41 -22.41
N SER A 201 25.17 19.82 -23.02
CA SER A 201 25.37 19.97 -24.45
C SER A 201 24.05 19.56 -25.13
N PRO A 202 23.51 20.36 -26.08
CA PRO A 202 22.18 20.16 -26.66
C PRO A 202 22.00 18.81 -27.38
N SER A 203 23.03 17.98 -27.44
CA SER A 203 23.09 16.70 -28.11
C SER A 203 22.92 15.46 -27.21
N VAL A 204 22.87 15.60 -25.87
CA VAL A 204 22.72 14.42 -24.97
C VAL A 204 21.55 14.63 -24.02
N PRO A 205 20.41 13.92 -24.22
CA PRO A 205 19.31 13.94 -23.28
C PRO A 205 19.78 13.42 -21.93
N THR A 206 19.46 14.15 -20.86
CA THR A 206 19.58 13.68 -19.47
C THR A 206 18.89 12.32 -19.32
N GLN A 207 19.26 11.51 -18.32
CA GLN A 207 18.57 10.23 -18.07
C GLN A 207 17.04 10.41 -17.93
N TRP A 208 16.61 11.58 -17.44
CA TRP A 208 15.22 12.06 -17.45
C TRP A 208 14.62 12.27 -18.84
N GLY A 209 15.39 12.81 -19.79
CA GLY A 209 15.01 12.89 -21.21
C GLY A 209 14.83 11.51 -21.85
N ARG A 210 15.59 10.49 -21.42
CA ARG A 210 15.41 9.10 -21.90
C ARG A 210 14.17 8.43 -21.32
N PHE A 211 13.80 8.75 -20.08
CA PHE A 211 12.58 8.25 -19.44
C PHE A 211 11.31 8.88 -20.03
N THR A 212 11.37 10.14 -20.46
CA THR A 212 10.23 10.88 -21.02
C THR A 212 10.13 10.83 -22.55
N ALA A 213 11.23 10.51 -23.26
CA ALA A 213 11.24 10.44 -24.73
C ALA A 213 11.03 9.03 -25.30
N ARG A 214 10.90 7.99 -24.47
CA ARG A 214 10.41 6.69 -24.97
C ARG A 214 8.91 6.80 -25.23
N PRO A 215 8.44 6.65 -26.49
CA PRO A 215 7.03 6.42 -26.73
C PRO A 215 6.68 5.11 -26.00
N LEU A 216 5.76 5.18 -25.06
CA LEU A 216 5.24 3.98 -24.39
C LEU A 216 4.56 3.12 -25.45
N ASP A 217 5.13 1.96 -25.73
CA ASP A 217 4.47 0.95 -26.53
C ASP A 217 3.26 0.47 -25.71
N PRO A 218 2.02 0.55 -26.22
CA PRO A 218 0.82 0.20 -25.46
C PRO A 218 0.81 -1.25 -24.95
N GLU A 219 1.67 -2.12 -25.47
CA GLU A 219 1.79 -3.51 -25.03
C GLU A 219 2.70 -3.70 -23.80
N ASP A 220 3.61 -2.75 -23.51
CA ASP A 220 4.47 -2.79 -22.31
C ASP A 220 3.73 -2.31 -21.03
N LEU A 221 2.54 -1.73 -21.19
CA LEU A 221 1.68 -1.27 -20.08
C LEU A 221 0.86 -2.41 -19.43
N ILE A 222 0.97 -3.65 -19.90
CA ILE A 222 0.01 -4.71 -19.55
C ILE A 222 0.33 -5.45 -18.24
N CYS A 223 1.56 -5.34 -17.69
CA CYS A 223 1.92 -6.11 -16.48
C CYS A 223 2.38 -5.32 -15.25
N SER A 224 2.57 -3.99 -15.33
CA SER A 224 3.17 -3.24 -14.21
C SER A 224 2.61 -1.82 -14.06
N ALA A 225 1.31 -1.65 -13.91
CA ALA A 225 0.77 -0.40 -13.39
C ALA A 225 -0.51 -0.65 -12.59
N PRO A 226 -0.53 -0.19 -11.33
CA PRO A 226 -1.66 0.65 -10.98
C PRO A 226 -1.18 1.89 -10.22
N PHE A 227 -1.61 3.05 -10.72
CA PHE A 227 -1.41 4.40 -10.21
C PHE A 227 -0.08 5.07 -10.55
N ASP A 228 0.05 5.44 -11.83
CA ASP A 228 0.74 6.69 -12.16
C ASP A 228 -0.02 7.83 -11.47
N VAL A 229 0.45 8.23 -10.30
CA VAL A 229 0.13 9.56 -9.79
C VAL A 229 0.89 10.53 -10.68
N LEU A 230 0.20 11.02 -11.71
CA LEU A 230 0.55 12.31 -12.30
C LEU A 230 0.38 13.35 -11.20
N LEU A 231 1.40 13.51 -10.36
CA LEU A 231 1.58 14.71 -9.57
C LEU A 231 1.47 15.87 -10.57
N THR A 232 0.58 16.81 -10.29
CA THR A 232 0.52 18.01 -11.12
C THR A 232 1.90 18.68 -11.07
N SER A 233 2.28 19.37 -12.14
CA SER A 233 3.55 20.12 -12.17
C SER A 233 3.71 21.02 -10.94
N GLU A 234 2.59 21.51 -10.40
CA GLU A 234 2.54 22.40 -9.25
C GLU A 234 2.78 21.66 -7.92
N ASP A 235 2.20 20.46 -7.75
CA ASP A 235 2.45 19.62 -6.57
C ASP A 235 3.92 19.15 -6.51
N ARG A 236 4.52 18.86 -7.67
CA ARG A 236 5.95 18.53 -7.79
C ARG A 236 6.82 19.70 -7.39
N GLU A 237 6.52 20.89 -7.88
CA GLU A 237 7.33 22.08 -7.63
C GLU A 237 7.22 22.56 -6.17
N ARG A 238 6.05 22.39 -5.54
CA ARG A 238 5.87 22.66 -4.11
C ARG A 238 6.74 21.71 -3.27
N LEU A 239 6.73 20.43 -3.60
CA LEU A 239 7.52 19.42 -2.90
C LEU A 239 9.02 19.62 -3.06
N ARG A 240 9.46 19.97 -4.28
CA ARG A 240 10.86 20.29 -4.59
C ARG A 240 11.36 21.44 -3.73
N ARG A 241 10.55 22.51 -3.58
CA ARG A 241 10.88 23.66 -2.72
C ARG A 241 11.03 23.25 -1.26
N THR A 242 10.06 22.52 -0.70
CA THR A 242 10.12 22.07 0.70
C THR A 242 11.37 21.24 0.99
N LEU A 243 11.69 20.28 0.12
CA LEU A 243 12.87 19.42 0.30
C LEU A 243 14.19 20.18 0.07
N SER A 244 14.22 21.13 -0.88
CA SER A 244 15.39 21.99 -1.12
C SER A 244 15.65 22.92 0.06
N ASP A 245 14.60 23.48 0.66
CA ASP A 245 14.73 24.36 1.83
C ASP A 245 15.18 23.58 3.07
N ALA A 246 14.66 22.36 3.27
CA ALA A 246 15.09 21.47 4.35
C ALA A 246 16.57 21.06 4.21
N LEU A 247 17.02 20.74 2.99
CA LEU A 247 18.41 20.37 2.73
C LEU A 247 19.38 21.55 2.90
N ARG A 248 19.01 22.75 2.42
CA ARG A 248 19.81 23.97 2.67
C ARG A 248 19.89 24.32 4.15
N SER A 249 18.82 24.07 4.92
CA SER A 249 18.84 24.24 6.37
C SER A 249 19.86 23.31 7.02
N ARG A 250 19.95 22.05 6.56
CA ARG A 250 20.93 21.08 7.06
C ARG A 250 22.36 21.39 6.64
N GLU A 251 22.59 21.83 5.40
CA GLU A 251 23.92 22.28 4.97
C GLU A 251 24.37 23.49 5.80
N ALA A 252 23.46 24.43 6.10
CA ALA A 252 23.76 25.57 6.95
C ALA A 252 24.03 25.16 8.42
N GLU A 253 23.35 24.12 8.93
CA GLU A 253 23.62 23.58 10.27
C GLU A 253 24.93 22.79 10.32
N ALA A 254 25.23 21.98 9.30
CA ALA A 254 26.50 21.26 9.17
C ALA A 254 27.68 22.22 9.05
N ALA A 255 27.57 23.28 8.23
CA ALA A 255 28.59 24.32 8.12
C ALA A 255 28.84 25.06 9.43
N LYS A 256 27.79 25.31 10.24
CA LYS A 256 27.94 25.89 11.59
C LYS A 256 28.65 24.94 12.56
N LEU A 257 28.39 23.64 12.45
CA LEU A 257 29.06 22.61 13.25
C LEU A 257 30.56 22.52 12.89
N GLU A 258 30.89 22.53 11.59
CA GLU A 258 32.28 22.58 11.12
C GLU A 258 33.00 23.87 11.56
N GLU A 259 32.33 25.04 11.49
CA GLU A 259 32.87 26.32 11.96
C GLU A 259 33.12 26.31 13.48
N GLN A 260 32.23 25.66 14.24
CA GLN A 260 32.36 25.50 15.69
C GLN A 260 33.52 24.56 16.07
N GLU A 261 33.68 23.44 15.36
CA GLU A 261 34.82 22.52 15.55
C GLU A 261 36.15 23.16 15.16
N ALA A 262 36.19 23.90 14.04
CA ALA A 262 37.37 24.65 13.62
C ALA A 262 37.76 25.72 14.65
N SER A 263 36.77 26.44 15.21
CA SER A 263 37.00 27.42 16.28
C SER A 263 37.56 26.76 17.55
N GLN A 264 37.07 25.57 17.91
CA GLN A 264 37.53 24.83 19.08
C GLN A 264 38.95 24.26 18.91
N LEU A 265 39.31 23.85 17.69
CA LEU A 265 40.67 23.46 17.33
C LEU A 265 41.63 24.66 17.36
N LEU A 266 41.21 25.82 16.87
CA LEU A 266 42.02 27.05 16.92
C LEU A 266 42.30 27.49 18.37
N LEU A 267 41.30 27.45 19.25
CA LEU A 267 41.48 27.75 20.68
C LEU A 267 42.41 26.74 21.37
N SER A 268 42.33 25.47 20.97
CA SER A 268 43.21 24.41 21.50
C SER A 268 44.65 24.60 21.03
N LEU A 269 44.86 25.01 19.77
CA LEU A 269 46.17 25.34 19.21
C LEU A 269 46.77 26.58 19.87
N GLU A 270 45.96 27.62 20.12
CA GLU A 270 46.39 28.83 20.82
C GLU A 270 46.88 28.50 22.24
N ALA A 271 46.15 27.66 22.98
CA ALA A 271 46.55 27.21 24.31
C ALA A 271 47.88 26.43 24.29
N ILE A 272 48.11 25.58 23.28
CA ILE A 272 49.36 24.83 23.11
C ILE A 272 50.53 25.77 22.80
N VAL A 273 50.33 26.74 21.90
CA VAL A 273 51.35 27.73 21.53
C VAL A 273 51.70 28.63 22.72
N CYS A 274 50.70 29.12 23.47
CA CYS A 274 50.93 29.90 24.69
C CYS A 274 51.67 29.09 25.76
N GLY A 275 51.37 27.78 25.89
CA GLY A 275 52.09 26.87 26.77
C GLY A 275 53.55 26.68 26.37
N TRP A 276 53.81 26.51 25.07
CA TRP A 276 55.16 26.42 24.50
C TRP A 276 55.98 27.69 24.71
N ILE A 277 55.40 28.86 24.40
CA ILE A 277 56.08 30.15 24.62
C ILE A 277 56.40 30.34 26.10
N SER A 278 55.48 29.98 27.00
CA SER A 278 55.70 30.06 28.45
C SER A 278 56.75 29.08 28.97
N PHE A 279 56.90 27.93 28.32
CA PHE A 279 57.92 26.94 28.64
C PHE A 279 59.32 27.43 28.22
N TYR A 280 59.46 27.92 26.99
CA TYR A 280 60.74 28.45 26.48
C TYR A 280 61.20 29.72 27.20
N LEU A 281 60.28 30.63 27.56
CA LEU A 281 60.63 31.82 28.33
C LEU A 281 61.04 31.51 29.79
N ARG A 282 60.82 30.28 30.26
CA ARG A 282 61.19 29.84 31.61
C ARG A 282 62.55 29.10 31.64
N GLU A 283 63.07 28.67 30.49
CA GLU A 283 64.40 28.04 30.39
C GLU A 283 65.54 29.06 30.19
N ASP A 284 65.22 30.32 29.85
CA ASP A 284 66.19 31.41 29.66
C ASP A 284 66.30 32.37 30.89
N LEU A 285 65.79 31.99 32.06
CA LEU A 285 65.92 32.70 33.35
C LEU A 285 66.53 31.80 34.42
#